data_AF-A0A1Q3WE78-F1
#
_entry.id   AF-A0A1Q3WE78-F1
#
_cell.length_a   1.000
_cell.length_b   1.000
_cell.length_c   1.000
_cell.angle_alpha   90.00
_cell.angle_beta   90.00
_cell.angle_gamma   90.00
#
_symmetry.space_group_name_H-M   'P 1'
#
loop_
_entity.id
_entity.type
_entity.pdbx_description
1 polymer ?
#
loop_
_entity_poly.entity_id
_entity_poly.type
_entity_poly.pdbx_seq_one_letter_code
_entity_poly.pdbx_strand_id
1 'polypeptide(L)'
;MPGRTNRLVTNADKLLCVLLYYRTYITHTFMGYLFNLHNSNISRLIKKIEPMLAKQVSIKKDRSLTAEKVLTLLADVTETPTQRPTNKQKKSYSSKKKRHTIKTEIVMKDSGKFVKQSERRVNPYAPLLGTRLKKR
;
A
#
# COMPACT_ATOMS: atom_id res chain seq x y z
N MET A 1 -1.47 17.04 43.63
CA MET A 1 -1.88 15.62 43.69
C MET A 1 -1.32 14.90 42.46
N PRO A 2 -0.40 13.93 42.59
CA PRO A 2 0.01 13.15 41.44
C PRO A 2 -1.19 12.33 40.94
N GLY A 3 -1.49 12.44 39.64
CA GLY A 3 -2.64 11.77 39.02
C GLY A 3 -2.46 10.25 38.93
N ARG A 4 -3.52 9.54 38.52
CA ARG A 4 -3.52 8.08 38.32
C ARG A 4 -2.34 7.66 37.43
N THR A 5 -1.56 6.69 37.90
CA THR A 5 -0.45 6.12 37.15
C THR A 5 -0.94 5.43 35.88
N ASN A 6 -0.20 5.60 34.78
CA ASN A 6 -0.54 4.95 33.52
C ASN A 6 -0.23 3.44 33.62
N ARG A 7 -1.13 2.59 33.11
CA ARG A 7 -0.90 1.13 33.04
C ARG A 7 0.26 0.78 32.13
N LEU A 8 0.54 1.59 31.11
CA LEU A 8 1.75 1.49 30.31
C LEU A 8 2.86 2.27 31.02
N VAL A 9 3.68 1.53 31.77
CA VAL A 9 4.74 2.11 32.61
C VAL A 9 5.90 2.57 31.72
N THR A 10 6.36 1.72 30.81
CA THR A 10 7.54 2.02 29.97
C THR A 10 7.19 2.90 28.78
N ASN A 11 8.17 3.64 28.28
CA ASN A 11 8.00 4.41 27.04
C ASN A 11 7.99 3.50 25.80
N ALA A 12 8.62 2.32 25.88
CA ALA A 12 8.60 1.33 24.82
C ALA A 12 7.18 0.80 24.58
N ASP A 13 6.42 0.45 25.62
CA ASP A 13 5.06 -0.07 25.47
C ASP A 13 4.12 0.98 24.86
N LYS A 14 4.32 2.24 25.26
CA LYS A 14 3.56 3.36 24.71
C LYS A 14 3.86 3.58 23.23
N LEU A 15 5.12 3.47 22.83
CA LEU A 15 5.53 3.58 21.43
C LEU A 15 5.00 2.38 20.61
N LEU A 16 5.10 1.17 21.15
CA LEU A 16 4.56 -0.05 20.55
C LEU A 16 3.06 0.09 20.26
N CYS A 17 2.29 0.62 21.22
CA CYS A 17 0.87 0.87 21.05
C CYS A 17 0.56 1.77 19.83
N VAL A 18 1.31 2.86 19.67
CA VAL A 18 1.14 3.80 18.55
C VAL A 18 1.61 3.20 17.22
N LEU A 19 2.75 2.51 17.21
CA LEU A 19 3.26 1.87 16.00
C LEU A 19 2.35 0.74 15.51
N LEU A 20 1.78 -0.03 16.44
CA LEU A 20 0.77 -1.04 16.11
C LEU A 20 -0.44 -0.39 15.46
N TYR A 21 -0.98 0.68 16.05
CA TYR A 21 -2.07 1.46 15.46
C TYR A 21 -1.74 1.95 14.05
N TYR A 22 -0.53 2.49 13.80
CA TYR A 22 -0.15 2.95 12.46
C TYR A 22 0.12 1.82 11.46
N ARG A 23 0.58 0.65 11.91
CA ARG A 23 0.87 -0.46 11.01
C ARG A 23 -0.38 -1.23 10.58
N THR A 24 -1.33 -1.42 11.50
CA THR A 24 -2.47 -2.32 11.28
C THR A 24 -3.82 -1.59 11.30
N TYR A 25 -3.85 -0.32 11.71
CA TYR A 25 -5.05 0.51 11.80
C TYR A 25 -6.21 -0.16 12.56
N ILE A 26 -5.86 -0.91 13.61
CA ILE A 26 -6.82 -1.64 14.45
C ILE A 26 -7.67 -0.65 15.28
N THR A 27 -8.91 -1.04 15.59
CA THR A 27 -9.83 -0.25 16.40
C THR A 27 -9.30 0.00 17.82
N HIS A 28 -9.63 1.17 18.39
CA HIS A 28 -9.26 1.50 19.77
C HIS A 28 -9.86 0.55 20.81
N THR A 29 -11.02 -0.05 20.52
CA THR A 29 -11.64 -1.11 21.33
C THR A 29 -10.75 -2.33 21.45
N PHE A 30 -10.26 -2.84 20.33
CA PHE A 30 -9.38 -3.99 20.31
C PHE A 30 -8.02 -3.69 20.95
N MET A 31 -7.45 -2.52 20.69
CA MET A 31 -6.23 -2.08 21.38
C MET A 31 -6.44 -1.98 22.90
N GLY A 32 -7.63 -1.57 23.35
CA GLY A 32 -7.99 -1.54 24.75
C GLY A 32 -7.96 -2.92 25.40
N TYR A 33 -8.43 -3.95 24.69
CA TYR A 33 -8.28 -5.34 25.14
C TYR A 33 -6.81 -5.79 25.17
N LEU A 34 -6.02 -5.46 24.14
CA LEU A 34 -4.61 -5.88 24.03
C LEU A 34 -3.72 -5.27 25.14
N PHE A 35 -3.92 -3.99 25.45
CA PHE A 35 -3.11 -3.26 26.43
C PHE A 35 -3.80 -3.10 27.79
N ASN A 36 -4.95 -3.75 28.00
CA ASN A 36 -5.76 -3.66 29.21
C ASN A 36 -6.04 -2.20 29.61
N LEU A 37 -6.49 -1.39 28.64
CA LEU A 37 -6.75 0.04 28.75
C LEU A 37 -8.16 0.36 28.22
N HIS A 38 -8.79 1.40 28.77
CA HIS A 38 -10.02 1.91 28.18
C HIS A 38 -9.74 2.63 26.86
N ASN A 39 -10.68 2.59 25.91
CA ASN A 39 -10.55 3.17 24.57
C ASN A 39 -10.18 4.65 24.60
N SER A 40 -10.71 5.39 25.58
CA SER A 40 -10.38 6.81 25.78
C SER A 40 -8.91 7.03 26.18
N ASN A 41 -8.30 6.10 26.93
CA ASN A 41 -6.89 6.16 27.30
C ASN A 41 -5.99 5.88 26.10
N ILE A 42 -6.36 4.92 25.25
CA ILE A 42 -5.66 4.65 23.98
C ILE A 42 -5.68 5.88 23.09
N SER A 43 -6.85 6.51 22.90
CA SER A 43 -6.97 7.73 22.09
C SER A 43 -6.12 8.88 22.65
N ARG A 44 -6.13 9.10 23.98
CA ARG A 44 -5.29 10.11 24.63
C ARG A 44 -3.79 9.81 24.49
N LEU A 45 -3.40 8.54 24.56
CA LEU A 45 -2.01 8.11 24.41
C LEU A 45 -1.49 8.39 22.99
N ILE A 46 -2.26 8.00 21.97
CA ILE A 46 -1.93 8.24 20.56
C ILE A 46 -1.76 9.74 20.33
N LYS A 47 -2.74 10.57 20.73
CA LYS A 47 -2.66 12.04 20.59
C LYS A 47 -1.46 12.65 21.30
N LYS A 48 -1.01 12.07 22.43
CA LYS A 48 0.14 12.56 23.19
C LYS A 48 1.47 12.24 22.49
N ILE A 49 1.60 11.06 21.90
CA ILE A 49 2.87 10.57 21.33
C ILE A 49 3.01 10.93 19.85
N GLU A 50 1.91 11.03 19.12
CA GLU A 50 1.86 11.45 17.72
C GLU A 50 2.73 12.67 17.39
N PRO A 51 2.65 13.81 18.12
CA PRO A 51 3.49 14.98 17.81
C PRO A 51 4.98 14.74 18.08
N MET A 52 5.33 13.89 19.04
CA MET A 52 6.73 13.52 19.31
C MET A 52 7.27 12.63 18.19
N LEU A 53 6.45 11.67 17.75
CA LEU A 53 6.79 10.78 16.66
C LEU A 53 6.88 11.52 15.33
N ALA A 54 6.00 12.49 15.07
CA ALA A 54 6.03 13.32 13.86
C ALA A 54 7.29 14.18 13.73
N LYS A 55 7.90 14.58 14.85
CA LYS A 55 9.18 15.32 14.85
C LYS A 55 10.37 14.43 14.48
N GLN A 56 10.33 13.15 14.88
CA GLN A 56 11.46 12.23 14.71
C GLN A 56 11.35 11.40 13.43
N VAL A 57 10.14 10.95 13.11
CA VAL A 57 9.83 10.20 11.90
C VAL A 57 9.51 11.21 10.82
N SER A 58 10.49 11.56 9.99
CA SER A 58 10.24 12.31 8.77
C SER A 58 9.51 11.41 7.77
N ILE A 59 8.22 11.20 7.97
CA ILE A 59 7.39 10.62 6.92
C ILE A 59 7.34 11.69 5.83
N LYS A 60 8.17 11.54 4.80
CA LYS A 60 8.02 12.29 3.55
C LYS A 60 6.66 11.89 2.96
N LYS A 61 5.60 12.54 3.42
CA LYS A 61 4.30 12.51 2.73
C LYS A 61 4.54 13.30 1.45
N ASP A 62 4.84 12.59 0.37
CA ASP A 62 4.92 13.21 -0.94
C ASP A 62 3.52 13.69 -1.33
N ARG A 63 3.19 14.91 -0.93
CA ARG A 63 1.92 15.60 -1.21
C ARG A 63 1.94 16.26 -2.58
N SER A 64 2.93 15.95 -3.44
CA SER A 64 3.01 16.49 -4.79
C SER A 64 1.82 16.07 -5.67
N LEU A 65 1.10 15.02 -5.28
CA LEU A 65 -0.05 14.46 -5.98
C LEU A 65 -1.38 15.08 -5.49
N THR A 66 -1.67 16.30 -5.94
CA THR A 66 -2.96 16.99 -5.72
C THR A 66 -4.05 16.36 -6.61
N ALA A 67 -5.32 16.39 -6.19
CA ALA A 67 -6.44 15.86 -6.98
C ALA A 67 -6.49 16.42 -8.43
N GLU A 68 -6.20 17.70 -8.60
CA GLU A 68 -6.08 18.36 -9.92
C GLU A 68 -4.94 17.77 -10.77
N LYS A 69 -3.79 17.46 -10.14
CA LYS A 69 -2.68 16.79 -10.81
C LYS A 69 -3.00 15.34 -11.14
N VAL A 70 -3.87 14.67 -10.38
CA VAL A 70 -4.33 13.31 -10.73
C VAL A 70 -5.31 13.35 -11.89
N LEU A 71 -6.23 14.33 -11.92
CA LEU A 71 -7.19 14.49 -13.02
C LEU A 71 -6.52 14.78 -14.36
N THR A 72 -5.40 15.51 -14.35
CA THR A 72 -4.63 15.83 -15.57
C THR A 72 -3.73 14.67 -16.02
N LEU A 73 -3.62 13.60 -15.24
CA LEU A 73 -2.86 12.41 -15.62
C LEU A 73 -3.79 11.36 -16.26
N LEU A 74 -3.58 11.13 -17.55
CA LEU A 74 -4.18 10.00 -18.27
C LEU A 74 -3.28 8.79 -18.08
N ALA A 75 -3.82 7.74 -17.47
CA ALA A 75 -3.15 6.46 -17.33
C ALA A 75 -3.82 5.43 -18.24
N ASP A 76 -3.04 4.82 -19.13
CA ASP A 76 -3.49 3.72 -19.97
C ASP A 76 -2.54 2.52 -19.86
N VAL A 77 -3.10 1.33 -20.02
CA VAL A 77 -2.37 0.07 -19.93
C VAL A 77 -2.65 -0.76 -21.17
N THR A 78 -1.60 -0.99 -21.96
CA THR A 78 -1.70 -1.72 -23.23
C THR A 78 -0.98 -3.06 -23.17
N GLU A 79 -1.57 -4.08 -23.83
CA GLU A 79 -0.97 -5.40 -24.03
C GLU A 79 -0.52 -5.56 -25.49
N THR A 80 0.80 -5.47 -25.72
CA THR A 80 1.37 -5.60 -27.08
C THR A 80 1.78 -7.05 -27.34
N PRO A 81 1.42 -7.65 -28.50
CA PRO A 81 1.86 -8.99 -28.85
C PRO A 81 3.38 -9.04 -29.01
N THR A 82 3.97 -10.17 -28.61
CA THR A 82 5.41 -10.42 -28.77
C THR A 82 5.65 -11.81 -29.32
N GLN A 83 6.85 -12.02 -29.88
CA GLN A 83 7.28 -13.35 -30.29
C GLN A 83 7.17 -14.34 -29.13
N ARG A 84 6.73 -15.57 -29.43
CA ARG A 84 6.60 -16.64 -28.44
C ARG A 84 7.98 -16.89 -27.80
N PRO A 85 8.14 -16.63 -26.49
CA PRO A 85 9.43 -16.84 -25.85
C PRO A 85 9.74 -18.34 -25.76
N THR A 86 11.00 -18.72 -25.89
CA THR A 86 11.42 -20.13 -25.78
C THR A 86 11.28 -20.63 -24.34
N ASN A 87 11.72 -19.81 -23.38
CA ASN A 87 11.69 -20.13 -21.95
C ASN A 87 10.59 -19.36 -21.20
N LYS A 88 10.06 -19.96 -20.12
CA LYS A 88 9.07 -19.33 -19.21
C LYS A 88 7.80 -18.80 -19.91
N GLN A 89 7.34 -19.48 -20.96
CA GLN A 89 6.19 -19.12 -21.80
C GLN A 89 4.92 -18.72 -21.03
N LYS A 90 4.60 -19.44 -19.94
CA LYS A 90 3.41 -19.16 -19.13
C LYS A 90 3.38 -17.76 -18.53
N LYS A 91 4.53 -17.09 -18.33
CA LYS A 91 4.59 -15.76 -17.72
C LYS A 91 4.05 -14.67 -18.65
N SER A 92 4.32 -14.76 -19.95
CA SER A 92 3.91 -13.75 -20.94
C SER A 92 2.61 -14.11 -21.65
N TYR A 93 2.02 -15.27 -21.39
CA TYR A 93 0.80 -15.69 -22.04
C TYR A 93 -0.42 -14.95 -21.47
N SER A 94 -1.10 -14.16 -22.30
CA SER A 94 -2.36 -13.49 -21.94
C SER A 94 -3.54 -14.39 -22.24
N SER A 95 -4.24 -14.82 -21.19
CA SER A 95 -5.43 -15.66 -21.31
C SER A 95 -6.59 -14.96 -22.01
N LYS A 96 -6.66 -13.62 -21.92
CA LYS A 96 -7.69 -12.79 -22.57
C LYS A 96 -7.44 -12.66 -24.06
N LYS A 97 -6.19 -12.40 -24.45
CA LYS A 97 -5.79 -12.25 -25.87
C LYS A 97 -5.40 -13.56 -26.55
N LYS A 98 -5.32 -14.67 -25.78
CA LYS A 98 -4.93 -16.03 -26.21
C LYS A 98 -3.56 -16.10 -26.89
N ARG A 99 -2.64 -15.20 -26.53
CA ARG A 99 -1.29 -15.08 -27.14
C ARG A 99 -0.27 -14.50 -26.17
N HIS A 100 1.02 -14.57 -26.50
CA HIS A 100 2.07 -13.94 -25.69
C HIS A 100 2.08 -12.42 -25.88
N THR A 101 2.03 -11.70 -24.76
CA THR A 101 1.96 -10.24 -24.72
C THR A 101 2.86 -9.68 -23.63
N ILE A 102 3.30 -8.44 -23.81
CA ILE A 102 3.94 -7.66 -22.76
C ILE A 102 3.03 -6.49 -22.38
N LYS A 103 2.93 -6.23 -21.08
CA LYS A 103 2.18 -5.09 -20.55
C LYS A 103 3.05 -3.85 -20.52
N THR A 104 2.50 -2.75 -21.03
CA THR A 104 3.12 -1.44 -20.95
C THR A 104 2.13 -0.48 -20.31
N GLU A 105 2.50 0.08 -19.18
CA GLU A 105 1.74 1.12 -18.48
C GLU A 105 2.33 2.47 -18.88
N ILE A 106 1.46 3.36 -19.35
CA ILE A 106 1.83 4.69 -19.81
C ILE A 106 1.01 5.69 -19.02
N VAL A 107 1.69 6.65 -18.41
CA VAL A 107 1.07 7.79 -17.76
C VAL A 107 1.50 9.05 -18.52
N MET A 108 0.51 9.79 -19.01
CA MET A 108 0.71 11.03 -19.77
C MET A 108 -0.05 12.18 -19.13
N LYS A 109 0.40 13.41 -19.38
CA LYS A 109 -0.35 14.63 -19.07
C LYS A 109 -1.37 14.89 -20.18
N ASP A 110 -2.40 15.66 -19.84
CA ASP A 110 -3.32 16.32 -20.77
C ASP A 110 -2.64 17.01 -21.97
N SER A 111 -1.44 17.55 -21.75
CA SER A 111 -0.60 18.16 -22.80
C SER A 111 0.02 17.17 -23.79
N GLY A 112 -0.28 15.87 -23.68
CA GLY A 112 0.29 14.79 -24.51
C GLY A 112 1.72 14.38 -24.15
N LYS A 113 2.32 14.93 -23.08
CA LYS A 113 3.69 14.59 -22.65
C LYS A 113 3.68 13.34 -21.78
N PHE A 114 4.54 12.37 -22.10
CA PHE A 114 4.76 11.18 -21.28
C PHE A 114 5.45 11.56 -19.96
N VAL A 115 4.83 11.19 -18.84
CA VAL A 115 5.38 11.40 -17.49
C VAL A 115 6.13 10.18 -17.02
N LYS A 116 5.56 9.00 -17.29
CA LYS A 116 6.14 7.73 -16.89
C LYS A 116 5.74 6.64 -17.87
N GLN A 117 6.72 5.86 -18.28
CA GLN A 117 6.51 4.61 -18.97
C GLN A 117 7.08 3.50 -18.10
N SER A 118 6.29 2.48 -17.79
CA SER A 118 6.83 1.30 -17.12
C SER A 118 7.78 0.57 -18.07
N GLU A 119 8.86 0.02 -17.53
CA GLU A 119 9.63 -1.00 -18.25
C GLU A 119 8.69 -2.09 -18.77
N ARG A 120 9.01 -2.62 -19.95
CA ARG A 120 8.29 -3.72 -20.59
C ARG A 120 8.38 -4.98 -19.73
N ARG A 121 7.44 -5.13 -18.79
CA ARG A 121 7.44 -6.25 -17.84
C ARG A 121 6.45 -7.32 -18.24
N VAL A 122 6.91 -8.55 -18.10
CA VAL A 122 6.07 -9.73 -18.16
C VAL A 122 5.27 -9.80 -16.85
N ASN A 123 3.95 -10.00 -16.92
CA ASN A 123 3.09 -10.01 -15.73
C ASN A 123 3.56 -11.09 -14.72
N PRO A 124 4.09 -10.71 -13.55
CA PRO A 124 4.65 -11.67 -12.60
C PRO A 124 3.59 -12.57 -11.97
N TYR A 125 2.32 -12.15 -11.98
CA TYR A 125 1.18 -12.90 -11.42
C TYR A 125 0.49 -13.83 -12.43
N ALA A 126 0.91 -13.82 -13.71
CA ALA A 126 0.35 -14.72 -14.73
C ALA A 126 0.36 -16.22 -14.33
N PRO A 127 1.40 -16.75 -13.65
CA PRO A 127 1.40 -18.15 -13.21
C PRO A 127 0.34 -18.46 -12.14
N LEU A 128 -0.06 -17.47 -11.33
CA LEU A 128 -0.99 -17.65 -10.21
C LEU A 128 -2.45 -17.55 -10.64
N LEU A 129 -2.74 -16.82 -11.72
CA LEU A 129 -4.09 -16.69 -12.28
C LEU A 129 -4.56 -17.94 -13.05
N GLY A 130 -3.64 -18.87 -13.35
CA GLY A 130 -3.92 -20.12 -14.06
C GLY A 130 -4.50 -21.24 -13.20
N THR A 131 -4.54 -21.09 -11.87
CA THR A 131 -5.12 -22.09 -10.96
C THR A 131 -6.55 -21.73 -10.59
N ARG A 132 -7.45 -21.65 -11.57
CA ARG A 132 -8.89 -21.65 -11.29
C ARG A 132 -9.36 -23.10 -11.32
N LEU A 133 -9.70 -23.60 -10.13
CA LEU A 133 -10.37 -24.88 -9.83
C LEU A 133 -11.04 -25.53 -11.04
N LYS A 134 -10.54 -26.71 -11.45
CA LYS A 134 -11.36 -27.69 -12.16
C LYS A 134 -12.49 -28.07 -11.20
N LYS A 135 -13.66 -27.45 -11.34
CA LYS A 135 -14.89 -28.02 -10.81
C LYS A 135 -15.09 -29.35 -11.52
N ARG A 136 -15.05 -30.43 -10.73
CA ARG A 136 -15.63 -31.73 -11.10
C ARG A 136 -17.11 -31.56 -11.37
#